data_AF-A0A2M8KR01-F1
#
_entry.id   AF-A0A2M8KR01-F1
#
_cell.length_a   1.000
_cell.length_b   1.000
_cell.length_c   1.000
_cell.angle_alpha   90.00
_cell.angle_beta   90.00
_cell.angle_gamma   90.00
#
_symmetry.space_group_name_H-M   'P 1'
#
loop_
_entity.id
_entity.type
_entity.pdbx_description
1 polymer ?
#
loop_
_entity_poly.entity_id
_entity_poly.type
_entity_poly.pdbx_seq_one_letter_code
_entity_poly.pdbx_strand_id
1 'polypeptide(L)' 'GYIPSVMTNLPGVYAAGDVMDNRYRQAITSAGTGCQAALEAEKYLENLKARGMY' A
#
# COMPACT_ATOMS: atom_id res chain seq x y z
N GLY A 1 4.12 2.21 -17.19
CA GLY A 1 4.56 3.31 -16.31
C GLY A 1 5.08 2.70 -15.03
N TYR A 2 6.15 3.26 -14.45
CA TYR A 2 6.70 2.77 -13.18
C TYR A 2 5.80 3.26 -12.03
N ILE A 3 5.14 2.35 -11.33
CA ILE A 3 4.48 2.61 -10.04
C ILE A 3 5.12 1.63 -9.05
N PRO A 4 5.87 2.11 -8.04
CA PRO A 4 6.53 1.23 -7.10
C PRO A 4 5.52 0.51 -6.19
N SER A 5 5.90 -0.66 -5.67
CA SER A 5 5.06 -1.45 -4.77
C SER A 5 4.86 -0.76 -3.42
N VAL A 6 3.65 -0.86 -2.85
CA VAL A 6 3.28 -0.33 -1.53
C VAL A 6 3.61 -1.28 -0.37
N MET A 7 4.01 -2.52 -0.67
CA MET A 7 4.33 -3.54 0.34
C MET A 7 5.64 -3.22 1.06
N THR A 8 5.63 -3.25 2.38
CA THR A 8 6.87 -3.23 3.18
C THR A 8 7.34 -4.65 3.49
N ASN A 9 8.45 -4.77 4.23
CA ASN A 9 8.95 -6.05 4.73
C ASN A 9 8.10 -6.60 5.90
N LEU A 10 7.21 -5.81 6.49
CA LEU A 10 6.35 -6.23 7.59
C LEU A 10 4.91 -6.49 7.06
N PRO A 11 4.36 -7.71 7.18
CA PRO A 11 3.01 -8.00 6.72
C PRO A 11 1.96 -7.11 7.39
N GLY A 12 1.00 -6.62 6.60
CA GLY A 12 -0.03 -5.70 7.07
C GLY A 12 0.44 -4.24 7.22
N VAL A 13 1.71 -3.95 6.94
CA VAL A 13 2.25 -2.57 6.93
C VAL A 13 2.61 -2.16 5.51
N TYR A 14 2.07 -1.01 5.10
CA TYR A 14 2.18 -0.48 3.74
C TYR A 14 2.75 0.94 3.77
N ALA A 15 3.48 1.30 2.71
CA ALA A 15 3.98 2.65 2.48
C ALA A 15 3.35 3.23 1.21
N ALA A 16 3.03 4.51 1.21
CA ALA A 16 2.42 5.19 0.07
C ALA A 16 2.90 6.65 -0.05
N GLY A 17 2.91 7.16 -1.27
CA GLY A 17 3.37 8.52 -1.59
C GLY A 17 4.88 8.71 -1.46
N ASP A 18 5.28 9.96 -1.24
CA ASP A 18 6.68 10.42 -1.32
C ASP A 18 7.64 9.66 -0.39
N VAL A 19 7.13 9.04 0.68
CA VAL A 19 7.94 8.21 1.61
C VAL A 19 8.55 6.98 0.93
N MET A 20 7.90 6.44 -0.10
CA MET A 20 8.36 5.26 -0.86
C MET A 20 8.68 5.56 -2.33
N ASP A 21 8.30 6.73 -2.83
CA ASP A 21 8.60 7.18 -4.18
C ASP A 21 9.79 8.15 -4.17
N ASN A 22 10.98 7.63 -4.46
CA ASN A 22 12.19 8.46 -4.56
C ASN A 22 12.35 9.15 -5.93
N ARG A 23 11.44 8.91 -6.88
CA ARG A 23 11.58 9.35 -8.28
C ARG A 23 10.60 10.44 -8.67
N TYR A 24 9.30 10.21 -8.55
CA TYR A 24 8.30 11.12 -9.09
C TYR A 24 7.87 12.17 -8.08
N ARG A 25 7.43 11.78 -6.87
CA ARG A 25 7.00 12.70 -5.80
C ARG A 25 6.03 13.76 -6.30
N GLN A 26 5.04 13.32 -7.07
CA GLN A 26 4.00 14.17 -7.62
C GLN A 26 2.68 13.88 -6.89
N ALA A 27 1.84 14.90 -6.75
CA ALA A 27 0.54 14.74 -6.09
C ALA A 27 -0.28 13.56 -6.65
N ILE A 28 -0.28 13.38 -7.99
CA ILE A 28 -1.03 12.31 -8.63
C ILE A 28 -0.44 10.92 -8.40
N THR A 29 0.89 10.79 -8.33
CA THR A 29 1.54 9.49 -8.04
C THR A 29 1.33 9.11 -6.57
N SER A 30 1.36 10.09 -5.67
CA SER A 30 1.10 9.90 -4.24
C SER A 30 -0.37 9.54 -3.97
N ALA A 31 -1.31 10.15 -4.68
CA ALA A 31 -2.72 9.74 -4.62
C ALA A 31 -2.93 8.31 -5.14
N GLY A 32 -2.28 7.95 -6.25
CA GLY A 32 -2.38 6.60 -6.84
C GLY A 32 -1.85 5.51 -5.92
N THR A 33 -0.66 5.70 -5.35
CA THR A 33 -0.08 4.75 -4.38
C THR A 33 -0.86 4.70 -3.06
N GLY A 34 -1.49 5.81 -2.64
CA GLY A 34 -2.41 5.83 -1.50
C GLY A 34 -3.63 4.93 -1.71
N CYS A 35 -4.26 4.99 -2.88
CA CYS A 35 -5.37 4.10 -3.25
C CYS A 35 -4.93 2.63 -3.26
N GLN A 36 -3.75 2.36 -3.84
CA GLN A 36 -3.18 1.01 -3.86
C GLN A 36 -2.93 0.45 -2.46
N ALA A 37 -2.34 1.22 -1.55
CA ALA A 37 -2.10 0.81 -0.17
C ALA A 37 -3.40 0.53 0.60
N ALA A 38 -4.45 1.33 0.38
CA ALA A 38 -5.76 1.11 0.98
C ALA A 38 -6.38 -0.23 0.54
N LEU A 39 -6.34 -0.55 -0.75
CA LEU A 39 -6.85 -1.82 -1.28
C LEU A 39 -6.07 -3.03 -0.76
N GLU A 40 -4.74 -2.93 -0.62
CA GLU A 40 -3.94 -4.02 -0.07
C GLU A 40 -4.19 -4.22 1.43
N ALA A 41 -4.38 -3.12 2.19
CA ALA A 41 -4.76 -3.19 3.59
C ALA A 41 -6.14 -3.84 3.78
N GLU A 42 -7.13 -3.48 2.94
CA GLU A 42 -8.46 -4.09 2.95
C GLU A 42 -8.37 -5.61 2.76
N LYS A 43 -7.70 -6.06 1.69
CA LYS A 43 -7.48 -7.49 1.42
C LYS A 43 -6.78 -8.19 2.57
N TYR A 44 -5.80 -7.55 3.20
CA TYR A 44 -5.10 -8.13 4.34
C TYR A 44 -6.04 -8.35 5.53
N LEU A 45 -6.87 -7.36 5.85
CA LEU A 45 -7.86 -7.47 6.92
C LEU A 45 -8.93 -8.54 6.61
N GLU A 46 -9.39 -8.64 5.37
CA GLU A 46 -10.30 -9.71 4.95
C GLU A 46 -9.67 -11.10 5.12
N ASN A 47 -8.40 -11.25 4.75
CA ASN A 47 -7.66 -12.50 4.95
C ASN A 47 -7.49 -12.84 6.43
N LEU A 48 -7.26 -11.85 7.31
CA LEU A 48 -7.18 -12.08 8.76
C LEU A 48 -8.53 -12.54 9.32
N LYS A 49 -9.63 -11.90 8.91
CA LYS A 49 -10.99 -12.30 9.29
C LYS A 49 -11.30 -13.73 8.83
N ALA A 50 -10.97 -14.06 7.57
CA ALA A 50 -11.18 -15.41 7.03
C ALA A 50 -10.37 -16.49 7.77
N ARG A 51 -9.25 -16.11 8.41
CA ARG A 51 -8.41 -17.00 9.23
C ARG A 51 -8.82 -17.01 10.72
N GLY A 52 -9.84 -16.25 11.12
CA GLY A 52 -10.27 -16.14 12.52
C GLY A 52 -9.26 -15.45 13.43
N MET A 53 -8.40 -14.60 12.88
CA MET A 53 -7.29 -13.94 13.61
C MET A 53 -7.62 -12.51 14.07
N TYR A 54 -8.81 -11.98 13.76
CA TYR A 54 -9.32 -10.68 14.22
C TYR A 54 -10.85 -10.63 14.15
#